data_AF-A0A969Y4C3-F1
#
_entry.id   AF-A0A969Y4C3-F1
#
_cell.length_a   1.000
_cell.length_b   1.000
_cell.length_c   1.000
_cell.angle_alpha   90.00
_cell.angle_beta   90.00
_cell.angle_gamma   90.00
#
_symmetry.space_group_name_H-M   'P 1'
#
loop_
_entity.id
_entity.type
_entity.pdbx_description
1 polymer ?
#
loop_
_entity_poly.entity_id
_entity_poly.type
_entity_poly.pdbx_seq_one_letter_code
_entity_poly.pdbx_strand_id
1 'polypeptide(L)'
;MKQAKQKSIFASLFYSLSWICFSAAIIIVTSFVYNSYYKFSPQDQERLVLNQILDNHQPNNLAPAGQQVLSVVESEDARAELIAKFLERHNSPMTPYNVYGQKLVEIADRHGLDFRFLPAIAMQESNLCRVTNPQAPNNCLGFGIHSRGTLDFESYEAGFERAARELKQNYIDQGLDTVSLIETKYTPSSNGSWANSVNQWMAEIRYDDRDMGRSEKINTNVLEFAN
;
A
#
# COMPACT_ATOMS: atom_id res chain seq x y z
N MET A 1 26.21 47.52 -51.61
CA MET A 1 26.19 46.03 -51.63
C MET A 1 26.43 45.37 -50.26
N LYS A 2 27.36 45.83 -49.41
CA LYS A 2 27.61 45.20 -48.07
C LYS A 2 26.42 45.26 -47.09
N GLN A 3 25.70 46.39 -47.02
CA GLN A 3 24.54 46.55 -46.11
C GLN A 3 23.35 45.60 -46.42
N ALA A 4 23.09 45.33 -47.70
CA ALA A 4 22.00 44.42 -48.10
C ALA A 4 22.30 42.96 -47.71
N LYS A 5 23.58 42.54 -47.84
CA LYS A 5 24.04 41.21 -47.45
C LYS A 5 23.98 41.00 -45.92
N GLN A 6 24.28 42.04 -45.14
CA GLN A 6 24.21 41.98 -43.67
C GLN A 6 22.76 41.89 -43.15
N LYS A 7 21.81 42.63 -43.74
CA LYS A 7 20.37 42.48 -43.43
C LYS A 7 19.82 41.09 -43.77
N SER A 8 20.27 40.51 -44.89
CA SER A 8 19.89 39.15 -45.30
C SER A 8 20.37 38.09 -44.32
N ILE A 9 21.59 38.20 -43.80
CA ILE A 9 22.17 37.24 -42.83
C ILE A 9 21.44 37.33 -41.48
N PHE A 10 21.11 38.54 -41.03
CA PHE A 10 20.39 38.74 -39.77
C PHE A 10 18.96 38.17 -39.85
N ALA A 11 18.26 38.36 -40.97
CA ALA A 11 16.96 37.76 -41.20
C ALA A 11 17.03 36.23 -41.19
N SER A 12 18.00 35.62 -41.88
CA SER A 12 18.16 34.16 -41.87
C SER A 12 18.48 33.60 -40.48
N LEU A 13 19.31 34.29 -39.70
CA LEU A 13 19.60 33.91 -38.32
C LEU A 13 18.34 33.99 -37.44
N PHE A 14 17.58 35.07 -37.57
CA PHE A 14 16.33 35.25 -36.82
C PHE A 14 15.31 34.14 -37.13
N TYR A 15 15.10 33.80 -38.41
CA TYR A 15 14.20 32.71 -38.80
C TYR A 15 14.68 31.35 -38.28
N SER A 16 15.99 31.06 -38.36
CA SER A 16 16.53 29.80 -37.84
C SER A 16 16.38 29.68 -36.32
N LEU A 17 16.60 30.77 -35.58
CA LEU A 17 16.47 30.77 -34.12
C LEU A 17 15.00 30.65 -33.70
N SER A 18 14.10 31.35 -34.40
CA SER A 18 12.67 31.28 -34.15
C SER A 18 12.11 29.86 -34.41
N TRP A 19 12.59 29.19 -35.47
CA TRP A 19 12.24 27.80 -35.75
C TRP A 19 12.71 26.83 -34.66
N ILE A 20 13.94 26.98 -34.18
CA ILE A 20 14.47 26.16 -33.08
C ILE A 20 13.65 26.37 -31.81
N CYS A 21 13.37 27.61 -31.43
CA CYS A 21 12.56 27.90 -30.24
C CYS A 21 11.14 27.34 -30.34
N PHE A 22 10.51 27.43 -31.53
CA PHE A 22 9.18 26.86 -31.76
C PHE A 22 9.17 25.33 -31.64
N SER A 23 10.17 24.65 -32.22
CA SER A 23 10.30 23.20 -32.12
C SER A 23 10.54 22.74 -30.67
N ALA A 24 11.37 23.46 -29.91
CA ALA A 24 11.62 23.18 -28.50
C ALA A 24 10.36 23.36 -27.64
N ALA A 25 9.59 24.42 -27.89
CA ALA A 25 8.32 24.66 -27.21
C ALA A 25 7.31 23.52 -27.47
N ILE A 26 7.21 23.05 -28.72
CA ILE A 26 6.36 21.90 -29.06
C ILE A 26 6.77 20.67 -28.28
N ILE A 27 8.06 20.33 -28.24
CA ILE A 27 8.57 19.14 -27.51
C ILE A 27 8.23 19.22 -26.02
N ILE A 28 8.38 20.39 -25.40
CA ILE A 28 8.06 20.61 -23.98
C ILE A 28 6.57 20.42 -23.74
N VAL A 29 5.72 21.03 -24.57
CA VAL A 29 4.25 20.90 -24.45
C VAL A 29 3.81 19.46 -24.67
N THR A 30 4.31 18.78 -25.70
CA THR A 30 3.96 17.37 -25.96
C THR A 30 4.44 16.46 -24.85
N SER A 31 5.62 16.70 -24.27
CA SER A 31 6.13 15.93 -23.13
C SER A 31 5.29 16.16 -21.88
N PHE A 32 4.83 17.39 -21.65
CA PHE A 32 3.92 17.71 -20.55
C PHE A 32 2.56 17.03 -20.73
N VAL A 33 1.94 17.14 -21.91
CA VAL A 33 0.67 16.48 -22.23
C VAL A 33 0.79 14.96 -22.15
N TYR A 34 1.87 14.38 -22.68
CA TYR A 34 2.16 12.95 -22.56
C TYR A 34 2.29 12.54 -21.08
N ASN A 35 3.05 13.29 -20.28
CA ASN A 35 3.20 13.00 -18.85
C ASN A 35 1.86 13.09 -18.11
N SER A 36 1.04 14.10 -18.40
CA SER A 36 -0.29 14.26 -17.81
C SER A 36 -1.26 13.16 -18.24
N TYR A 37 -1.26 12.76 -19.51
CA TYR A 37 -2.16 11.73 -20.03
C TYR A 37 -1.80 10.34 -19.48
N TYR A 38 -0.51 9.97 -19.47
CA TYR A 38 -0.08 8.65 -18.99
C TYR A 38 -0.05 8.51 -17.48
N LYS A 39 0.09 9.61 -16.73
CA LYS A 39 -0.12 9.57 -15.27
C LYS A 39 -1.58 9.41 -14.87
N PHE A 40 -2.54 9.75 -15.74
CA PHE A 40 -3.96 9.85 -15.39
C PHE A 40 -4.83 8.68 -15.87
N SER A 41 -4.36 7.79 -16.75
CA SER A 41 -5.31 7.04 -17.61
C SER A 41 -5.56 5.55 -17.32
N PRO A 42 -4.68 4.73 -16.70
CA PRO A 42 -5.08 3.35 -16.32
C PRO A 42 -5.12 3.09 -14.81
N GLN A 43 -4.11 3.57 -14.08
CA GLN A 43 -3.90 3.23 -12.68
C GLN A 43 -4.89 3.92 -11.74
N ASP A 44 -5.31 5.14 -12.09
CA ASP A 44 -6.34 5.87 -11.33
C ASP A 44 -7.72 5.22 -11.48
N GLN A 45 -8.03 4.63 -12.63
CA GLN A 45 -9.31 3.95 -12.85
C GLN A 45 -9.38 2.64 -12.06
N GLU A 46 -8.28 1.87 -12.03
CA GLU A 46 -8.15 0.67 -11.19
C GLU A 46 -8.25 1.02 -9.69
N ARG A 47 -7.57 2.08 -9.24
CA ARG A 47 -7.64 2.60 -7.87
C ARG A 47 -9.05 3.04 -7.48
N LEU A 48 -9.78 3.73 -8.36
CA LEU A 48 -11.15 4.16 -8.09
C LEU A 48 -12.10 2.97 -7.91
N VAL A 49 -11.99 1.96 -8.78
CA VAL A 49 -12.78 0.73 -8.68
C VAL A 49 -12.43 -0.03 -7.40
N LEU A 50 -11.14 -0.12 -7.06
CA LEU A 50 -10.65 -0.77 -5.85
C LEU A 50 -11.16 -0.10 -4.56
N ASN A 51 -11.06 1.23 -4.50
CA ASN A 51 -11.61 2.01 -3.38
C ASN A 51 -13.14 1.81 -3.27
N GLN A 52 -13.87 1.79 -4.38
CA GLN A 52 -15.29 1.49 -4.39
C GLN A 52 -15.60 0.06 -3.90
N ILE A 53 -14.79 -0.94 -4.26
CA ILE A 53 -14.96 -2.31 -3.77
C ILE A 53 -14.72 -2.39 -2.26
N LEU A 54 -13.68 -1.72 -1.75
CA LEU A 54 -13.41 -1.66 -0.32
C LEU A 54 -14.52 -0.95 0.46
N ASP A 55 -14.99 0.20 -0.03
CA ASP A 55 -16.07 0.93 0.63
C ASP A 55 -17.39 0.14 0.60
N ASN A 56 -17.65 -0.63 -0.47
CA ASN A 56 -18.82 -1.51 -0.56
C ASN A 56 -18.71 -2.82 0.25
N HIS A 57 -17.51 -3.21 0.70
CA HIS A 57 -17.30 -4.36 1.59
C HIS A 57 -17.68 -4.08 3.05
N GLN A 58 -18.15 -2.87 3.38
CA GLN A 58 -18.78 -2.62 4.67
C GLN A 58 -20.08 -3.44 4.80
N PRO A 59 -20.32 -4.15 5.92
CA PRO A 59 -21.40 -5.15 6.04
C PRO A 59 -22.83 -4.58 6.13
N ASN A 60 -23.06 -3.34 5.70
CA ASN A 60 -24.38 -2.73 5.70
C ASN A 60 -24.71 -2.13 4.34
N ASN A 61 -25.21 -2.95 3.41
CA ASN A 61 -26.26 -2.54 2.47
C ASN A 61 -26.86 -3.77 1.74
N LEU A 62 -28.05 -4.17 2.18
CA LEU A 62 -28.98 -4.96 1.37
C LEU A 62 -29.45 -4.07 0.21
N ALA A 63 -28.92 -4.27 -0.99
CA ALA A 63 -29.49 -3.72 -2.23
C ALA A 63 -29.54 -4.81 -3.33
N PRO A 64 -30.58 -4.77 -4.19
CA PRO A 64 -31.15 -5.96 -4.80
C PRO A 64 -30.35 -6.50 -5.99
N ALA A 65 -30.41 -7.82 -6.13
CA ALA A 65 -29.89 -8.58 -7.25
C ALA A 65 -30.40 -8.03 -8.59
N GLY A 66 -29.48 -7.63 -9.48
CA GLY A 66 -29.90 -7.15 -10.79
C GLY A 66 -28.86 -6.61 -11.75
N GLN A 67 -27.59 -7.05 -11.71
CA GLN A 67 -26.71 -7.07 -12.90
C GLN A 67 -25.37 -7.74 -12.57
N GLN A 68 -25.36 -9.07 -12.65
CA GLN A 68 -24.13 -9.85 -12.78
C GLN A 68 -24.27 -10.66 -14.06
N VAL A 69 -23.38 -10.45 -15.04
CA VAL A 69 -22.71 -11.47 -15.87
C VAL A 69 -21.79 -10.71 -16.83
N LEU A 70 -20.54 -10.48 -16.41
CA LEU A 70 -19.33 -10.73 -17.20
C LEU A 70 -18.14 -10.62 -16.23
N SER A 71 -17.36 -11.71 -16.09
CA SER A 71 -16.06 -11.88 -15.36
C SER A 71 -16.00 -12.63 -14.02
N VAL A 72 -16.97 -13.49 -13.69
CA VAL A 72 -16.98 -14.38 -12.48
C VAL A 72 -15.84 -15.44 -12.43
N VAL A 73 -14.74 -15.26 -13.17
CA VAL A 73 -13.53 -16.12 -13.11
C VAL A 73 -12.24 -15.32 -12.77
N GLU A 74 -12.31 -13.98 -12.67
CA GLU A 74 -11.18 -13.12 -12.24
C GLU A 74 -11.60 -12.13 -11.12
N SER A 75 -12.50 -12.52 -10.21
CA SER A 75 -12.67 -11.75 -8.96
C SER A 75 -11.54 -12.12 -8.01
N GLU A 76 -10.30 -11.76 -8.38
CA GLU A 76 -9.20 -11.71 -7.43
C GLU A 76 -9.65 -10.82 -6.27
N ASP A 77 -9.48 -11.32 -5.05
CA ASP A 77 -9.75 -10.55 -3.85
C ASP A 77 -8.90 -9.28 -3.91
N ALA A 78 -9.55 -8.15 -4.13
CA ALA A 78 -8.89 -6.86 -4.31
C ALA A 78 -7.96 -6.53 -3.12
N ARG A 79 -8.26 -7.08 -1.93
CA ARG A 79 -7.44 -6.99 -0.72
C ARG A 79 -6.10 -7.71 -0.89
N ALA A 80 -6.09 -8.88 -1.53
CA ALA A 80 -4.88 -9.66 -1.78
C ALA A 80 -3.93 -8.91 -2.71
N GLU A 81 -4.47 -8.28 -3.76
CA GLU A 81 -3.68 -7.47 -4.69
C GLU A 81 -3.10 -6.22 -4.01
N LEU A 82 -3.86 -5.56 -3.13
CA LEU A 82 -3.36 -4.45 -2.32
C LEU A 82 -2.17 -4.84 -1.45
N ILE A 83 -2.27 -5.99 -0.78
CA ILE A 83 -1.14 -6.50 0.00
C ILE A 83 0.02 -6.85 -0.93
N ALA A 84 -0.22 -7.53 -2.05
CA ALA A 84 0.84 -7.90 -3.00
C ALA A 84 1.63 -6.68 -3.49
N LYS A 85 0.93 -5.63 -3.94
CA LYS A 85 1.54 -4.35 -4.34
C LYS A 85 2.28 -3.67 -3.18
N PHE A 86 1.76 -3.75 -1.96
CA PHE A 86 2.44 -3.23 -0.78
C PHE A 86 3.75 -3.97 -0.48
N LEU A 87 3.74 -5.31 -0.54
CA LEU A 87 4.93 -6.14 -0.37
C LEU A 87 5.99 -5.84 -1.45
N GLU A 88 5.55 -5.71 -2.70
CA GLU A 88 6.41 -5.37 -3.83
C GLU A 88 7.05 -3.99 -3.68
N ARG A 89 6.23 -2.96 -3.41
CA ARG A 89 6.68 -1.57 -3.25
C ARG A 89 7.78 -1.42 -2.20
N HIS A 90 7.70 -2.22 -1.14
CA HIS A 90 8.65 -2.19 -0.03
C HIS A 90 9.72 -3.29 -0.11
N ASN A 91 9.82 -4.01 -1.23
CA ASN A 91 10.83 -5.04 -1.48
C ASN A 91 10.89 -6.09 -0.35
N SER A 92 9.74 -6.61 0.05
CA SER A 92 9.67 -7.70 1.03
C SER A 92 10.33 -8.98 0.49
N PRO A 93 11.01 -9.80 1.31
CA PRO A 93 11.47 -11.12 0.88
C PRO A 93 10.34 -12.14 0.67
N MET A 94 9.10 -11.83 1.09
CA MET A 94 7.93 -12.70 0.95
C MET A 94 7.47 -12.79 -0.51
N THR A 95 8.08 -13.69 -1.28
CA THR A 95 7.79 -13.91 -2.71
C THR A 95 7.32 -15.34 -2.97
N PRO A 96 6.36 -15.57 -3.89
CA PRO A 96 5.69 -14.60 -4.79
C PRO A 96 4.68 -13.68 -4.07
N TYR A 97 4.66 -12.39 -4.42
CA TYR A 97 3.86 -11.37 -3.71
C TYR A 97 2.35 -11.62 -3.78
N ASN A 98 1.83 -12.06 -4.92
CA ASN A 98 0.41 -12.39 -5.09
C ASN A 98 -0.03 -13.56 -4.19
N VAL A 99 0.84 -14.56 -4.02
CA VAL A 99 0.59 -15.71 -3.13
C VAL A 99 0.55 -15.24 -1.67
N TYR A 100 1.53 -14.45 -1.24
CA TYR A 100 1.55 -13.93 0.14
C TYR A 100 0.45 -12.91 0.40
N GLY A 101 0.07 -12.11 -0.60
CA GLY A 101 -1.09 -11.23 -0.53
C GLY A 101 -2.36 -12.00 -0.20
N GLN A 102 -2.63 -13.07 -0.95
CA GLN A 102 -3.77 -13.95 -0.69
C GLN A 102 -3.68 -14.62 0.70
N LYS A 103 -2.51 -15.16 1.07
CA LYS A 103 -2.33 -15.83 2.37
C LYS A 103 -2.56 -14.90 3.55
N LEU A 104 -2.11 -13.65 3.47
CA LEU A 104 -2.29 -12.67 4.54
C LEU A 104 -3.76 -12.28 4.70
N VAL A 105 -4.51 -12.15 3.60
CA VAL A 105 -5.96 -11.95 3.66
C VAL A 105 -6.66 -13.17 4.28
N GLU A 106 -6.34 -14.38 3.83
CA GLU A 106 -6.91 -15.62 4.37
C GLU A 106 -6.64 -15.79 5.88
N ILE A 107 -5.46 -15.36 6.35
CA ILE A 107 -5.12 -15.33 7.77
C ILE A 107 -5.99 -14.30 8.50
N ALA A 108 -6.07 -13.07 7.99
CA ALA A 108 -6.88 -12.02 8.61
C ALA A 108 -8.35 -12.43 8.72
N ASP A 109 -8.93 -12.97 7.65
CA ASP A 109 -10.31 -13.44 7.60
C ASP A 109 -10.57 -14.55 8.62
N ARG A 110 -9.68 -15.54 8.73
CA ARG A 110 -9.83 -16.64 9.71
C ARG A 110 -9.84 -16.16 11.16
N HIS A 111 -9.24 -15.02 11.44
CA HIS A 111 -9.19 -14.44 12.79
C HIS A 111 -10.12 -13.24 12.96
N GLY A 112 -10.94 -12.90 11.97
CA GLY A 112 -11.84 -11.74 12.00
C GLY A 112 -11.08 -10.43 12.20
N LEU A 113 -10.01 -10.22 11.42
CA LEU A 113 -9.14 -9.05 11.47
C LEU A 113 -9.26 -8.25 10.18
N ASP A 114 -9.04 -6.95 10.28
CA ASP A 114 -8.75 -6.12 9.12
C ASP A 114 -7.48 -6.62 8.40
N PHE A 115 -7.59 -6.95 7.11
CA PHE A 115 -6.51 -7.51 6.29
C PHE A 115 -5.26 -6.62 6.23
N ARG A 116 -5.39 -5.31 6.44
CA ARG A 116 -4.28 -4.35 6.41
C ARG A 116 -3.44 -4.42 7.68
N PHE A 117 -4.00 -4.95 8.77
CA PHE A 117 -3.42 -4.80 10.10
C PHE A 117 -2.10 -5.58 10.29
N LEU A 118 -2.09 -6.87 9.93
CA LEU A 118 -0.90 -7.71 10.04
C LEU A 118 0.30 -7.22 9.19
N PRO A 119 0.14 -6.92 7.88
CA PRO A 119 1.24 -6.37 7.09
C PRO A 119 1.68 -4.98 7.58
N ALA A 120 0.77 -4.15 8.10
CA ALA A 120 1.13 -2.86 8.68
C ALA A 120 2.01 -3.00 9.95
N ILE A 121 1.70 -3.96 10.83
CA ILE A 121 2.57 -4.27 11.98
C ILE A 121 3.91 -4.83 11.50
N ALA A 122 3.92 -5.79 10.56
CA ALA A 122 5.17 -6.35 10.04
C ALA A 122 6.06 -5.28 9.38
N MET A 123 5.47 -4.27 8.73
CA MET A 123 6.20 -3.11 8.23
C MET A 123 6.86 -2.31 9.36
N GLN A 124 6.11 -2.04 10.43
CA GLN A 124 6.61 -1.32 11.60
C GLN A 124 7.72 -2.08 12.34
N GLU A 125 7.59 -3.39 12.50
CA GLU A 125 8.48 -4.19 13.33
C GLU A 125 9.74 -4.67 12.60
N SER A 126 9.61 -5.04 11.32
CA SER A 126 10.70 -5.71 10.58
C SER A 126 10.85 -5.23 9.14
N ASN A 127 10.19 -4.12 8.77
CA ASN A 127 10.18 -3.63 7.39
C ASN A 127 9.68 -4.71 6.41
N LEU A 128 8.57 -5.35 6.77
CA LEU A 128 7.96 -6.48 6.06
C LEU A 128 8.92 -7.66 5.91
N CYS A 129 9.44 -8.16 7.04
CA CYS A 129 10.37 -9.29 7.13
C CYS A 129 11.77 -9.05 6.54
N ARG A 130 12.09 -7.82 6.10
CA ARG A 130 13.40 -7.51 5.52
C ARG A 130 14.51 -7.37 6.56
N VAL A 131 14.13 -6.97 7.78
CA VAL A 131 15.04 -6.80 8.92
C VAL A 131 14.48 -7.58 10.11
N THR A 132 14.80 -8.86 10.18
CA THR A 132 14.40 -9.77 11.26
C THR A 132 15.61 -10.18 12.10
N ASN A 133 15.35 -10.83 13.25
CA ASN A 133 16.41 -11.45 14.03
C ASN A 133 17.06 -12.57 13.19
N PRO A 134 18.40 -12.66 13.07
CA PRO A 134 19.05 -13.72 12.29
C PRO A 134 18.70 -15.14 12.74
N GLN A 135 18.32 -15.33 14.00
CA GLN A 135 17.87 -16.61 14.55
C GLN A 135 16.36 -16.85 14.40
N ALA A 136 15.61 -15.84 13.93
CA ALA A 136 14.19 -15.96 13.64
C ALA A 136 13.77 -15.21 12.36
N PRO A 137 14.26 -15.64 11.19
CA PRO A 137 13.98 -14.99 9.92
C PRO A 137 12.49 -14.90 9.55
N ASN A 138 11.66 -15.82 10.05
CA ASN A 138 10.22 -15.87 9.72
C ASN A 138 9.35 -15.12 10.74
N ASN A 139 9.95 -14.52 11.77
CA ASN A 139 9.24 -13.76 12.79
C ASN A 139 9.19 -12.26 12.47
N CYS A 140 8.23 -11.88 11.63
CA CYS A 140 8.15 -10.51 11.12
C CYS A 140 7.52 -9.50 12.08
N LEU A 141 6.87 -9.96 13.16
CA LEU A 141 6.15 -9.11 14.12
C LEU A 141 6.84 -9.06 15.50
N GLY A 142 7.92 -9.83 15.68
CA GLY A 142 8.74 -9.80 16.91
C GLY A 142 8.17 -10.60 18.10
N PHE A 143 7.27 -11.55 17.87
CA PHE A 143 6.67 -12.36 18.96
C PHE A 143 7.71 -13.24 19.64
N GLY A 144 7.78 -13.21 20.97
CA GLY A 144 8.67 -14.11 21.72
C GLY A 144 10.17 -13.84 21.53
N ILE A 145 10.55 -12.62 21.16
CA ILE A 145 11.95 -12.18 21.11
C ILE A 145 12.35 -11.56 22.45
N HIS A 146 13.26 -12.19 23.18
CA HIS A 146 13.77 -11.68 24.44
C HIS A 146 15.18 -12.19 24.76
N SER A 147 15.84 -11.64 25.79
CA SER A 147 17.20 -12.04 26.17
C SER A 147 17.38 -13.52 26.51
N ARG A 148 16.30 -14.24 26.82
CA ARG A 148 16.29 -15.67 27.18
C ARG A 148 16.06 -16.62 26.00
N GLY A 149 15.85 -16.09 24.78
CA GLY A 149 15.51 -16.90 23.62
C GLY A 149 14.75 -16.13 22.55
N THR A 150 14.76 -16.69 21.36
CA THR A 150 14.17 -16.14 20.14
C THR A 150 13.22 -17.20 19.60
N LEU A 151 11.95 -16.87 19.43
CA LEU A 151 10.99 -17.72 18.73
C LEU A 151 11.07 -17.47 17.22
N ASP A 152 11.31 -18.53 16.45
CA ASP A 152 11.10 -18.54 15.00
C ASP A 152 9.92 -19.43 14.62
N PHE A 153 9.54 -19.37 13.34
CA PHE A 153 8.45 -20.13 12.76
C PHE A 153 8.91 -20.95 11.56
N GLU A 154 8.18 -22.02 11.25
CA GLU A 154 8.47 -22.88 10.10
C GLU A 154 8.32 -22.14 8.76
N SER A 155 7.47 -21.12 8.71
CA SER A 155 7.26 -20.25 7.54
C SER A 155 6.75 -18.87 7.96
N TYR A 156 6.73 -17.93 7.03
CA TYR A 156 6.10 -16.61 7.25
C TYR A 156 4.64 -16.76 7.65
N GLU A 157 3.87 -17.61 6.95
CA GLU A 157 2.46 -17.87 7.22
C GLU A 157 2.25 -18.38 8.65
N ALA A 158 3.09 -19.29 9.13
CA ALA A 158 3.01 -19.77 10.51
C ALA A 158 3.27 -18.64 11.53
N GLY A 159 4.18 -17.71 11.23
CA GLY A 159 4.42 -16.52 12.04
C GLY A 159 3.24 -15.54 12.05
N PHE A 160 2.67 -15.25 10.88
CA PHE A 160 1.48 -14.41 10.76
C PHE A 160 0.24 -15.06 11.39
N GLU A 161 0.08 -16.37 11.27
CA GLU A 161 -0.99 -17.15 11.92
C GLU A 161 -0.89 -17.07 13.45
N ARG A 162 0.33 -17.19 13.98
CA ARG A 162 0.58 -17.02 15.42
C ARG A 162 0.20 -15.62 15.86
N ALA A 163 0.66 -14.61 15.13
CA ALA A 163 0.39 -13.21 15.44
C ALA A 163 -1.10 -12.88 15.42
N ALA A 164 -1.81 -13.29 14.36
CA ALA A 164 -3.24 -13.04 14.19
C ALA A 164 -4.04 -13.58 15.38
N ARG A 165 -3.76 -14.84 15.77
CA ARG A 165 -4.39 -15.46 16.93
C ARG A 165 -4.11 -14.71 18.23
N GLU A 166 -2.86 -14.33 18.48
CA GLU A 166 -2.51 -13.60 19.71
C GLU A 166 -3.09 -12.19 19.75
N LEU A 167 -3.07 -11.46 18.64
CA LEU A 167 -3.68 -10.13 18.52
C LEU A 167 -5.18 -10.21 18.76
N LYS A 168 -5.85 -11.21 18.17
CA LYS A 168 -7.28 -11.44 18.40
C LYS A 168 -7.57 -11.72 19.87
N GLN A 169 -6.95 -12.76 20.44
CA GLN A 169 -7.26 -13.25 21.79
C GLN A 169 -6.83 -12.28 22.90
N ASN A 170 -5.67 -11.65 22.76
CA ASN A 170 -5.06 -10.89 23.84
C ASN A 170 -5.31 -9.38 23.76
N TYR A 171 -5.90 -8.89 22.67
CA TYR A 171 -6.15 -7.46 22.48
C TYR A 171 -7.59 -7.20 22.07
N ILE A 172 -7.97 -7.69 20.89
CA ILE A 172 -9.26 -7.36 20.27
C ILE A 172 -10.42 -7.95 21.08
N ASP A 173 -10.31 -9.22 21.51
CA ASP A 173 -11.29 -9.88 22.38
C ASP A 173 -11.37 -9.27 23.78
N GLN A 174 -10.41 -8.41 24.13
CA GLN A 174 -10.39 -7.64 25.38
C GLN A 174 -10.95 -6.21 25.18
N GLY A 175 -11.48 -5.90 24.00
CA GLY A 175 -12.03 -4.59 23.66
C GLY A 175 -10.99 -3.57 23.19
N LEU A 176 -9.76 -3.99 22.88
CA LEU A 176 -8.74 -3.12 22.27
C LEU A 176 -8.85 -3.22 20.75
N ASP A 177 -9.85 -2.55 20.18
CA ASP A 177 -10.25 -2.67 18.78
C ASP A 177 -9.74 -1.52 17.87
N THR A 178 -9.00 -0.56 18.42
CA THR A 178 -8.29 0.46 17.63
C THR A 178 -6.79 0.34 17.80
N VAL A 179 -6.03 0.76 16.78
CA VAL A 179 -4.57 0.68 16.79
C VAL A 179 -3.97 1.40 18.02
N SER A 180 -4.49 2.57 18.39
CA SER A 180 -4.04 3.27 19.60
C SER A 180 -4.34 2.52 20.90
N LEU A 181 -5.48 1.82 21.01
CA LEU A 181 -5.78 0.97 22.17
C LEU A 181 -4.84 -0.23 22.23
N ILE A 182 -4.54 -0.86 21.10
CA ILE A 182 -3.62 -1.99 21.00
C ILE A 182 -2.21 -1.58 21.43
N GLU A 183 -1.73 -0.41 20.99
CA GLU A 183 -0.42 0.14 21.37
C GLU A 183 -0.22 0.18 22.88
N THR A 184 -1.25 0.55 23.65
CA THR A 184 -1.16 0.66 25.13
C THR A 184 -0.72 -0.63 25.80
N LYS A 185 -0.91 -1.78 25.14
CA LYS A 185 -0.52 -3.10 25.62
C LYS A 185 0.61 -3.72 24.80
N TYR A 186 0.64 -3.51 23.49
CA TYR A 186 1.61 -4.13 22.57
C TYR A 186 2.99 -3.47 22.72
N THR A 187 3.00 -2.15 22.95
CA THR A 187 4.23 -1.37 23.12
C THR A 187 4.00 -0.25 24.14
N PRO A 188 3.82 -0.58 25.43
CA PRO A 188 3.38 0.38 26.47
C PRO A 188 4.36 1.54 26.72
N SER A 189 5.62 1.40 26.32
CA SER A 189 6.62 2.47 26.39
C SER A 189 6.54 3.46 25.22
N SER A 190 5.77 3.15 24.18
CA SER A 190 5.55 4.06 23.05
C SER A 190 4.64 5.21 23.48
N ASN A 191 4.89 6.39 22.95
CA ASN A 191 4.14 7.61 23.20
C ASN A 191 3.15 7.95 22.07
N GLY A 192 2.62 6.95 21.36
CA GLY A 192 1.77 7.13 20.18
C GLY A 192 2.49 6.87 18.86
N SER A 193 3.83 6.79 18.88
CA SER A 193 4.64 6.67 17.67
C SER A 193 4.40 5.36 16.90
N TRP A 194 4.16 4.27 17.63
CA TRP A 194 3.87 2.97 17.05
C TRP A 194 2.50 2.97 16.36
N ALA A 195 1.46 3.46 17.04
CA ALA A 195 0.13 3.53 16.44
C ALA A 195 0.09 4.47 15.24
N ASN A 196 0.79 5.61 15.32
CA ASN A 196 0.90 6.53 14.20
C ASN A 196 1.54 5.87 12.97
N SER A 197 2.57 5.06 13.16
CA SER A 197 3.22 4.32 12.08
C SER A 197 2.32 3.24 11.50
N VAL A 198 1.74 2.37 12.34
CA VAL A 198 0.82 1.30 11.89
C VAL A 198 -0.37 1.88 11.11
N ASN A 199 -0.99 2.95 11.61
CA ASN A 199 -2.08 3.63 10.90
C ASN A 199 -1.64 4.21 9.55
N GLN A 200 -0.40 4.72 9.43
CA GLN A 200 0.15 5.17 8.15
C GLN A 200 0.23 4.03 7.13
N TRP A 201 0.70 2.85 7.55
CA TRP A 201 0.82 1.69 6.67
C TRP A 201 -0.54 1.11 6.30
N MET A 202 -1.50 1.09 7.23
CA MET A 202 -2.88 0.69 6.92
C MET A 202 -3.54 1.64 5.92
N ALA A 203 -3.30 2.95 6.02
CA ALA A 203 -3.77 3.92 5.03
C ALA A 203 -3.07 3.72 3.67
N GLU A 204 -1.75 3.47 3.65
CA GLU A 204 -1.02 3.19 2.41
C GLU A 204 -1.55 1.94 1.70
N ILE A 205 -1.85 0.86 2.42
CA ILE A 205 -2.46 -0.34 1.85
C ILE A 205 -3.86 -0.02 1.32
N ARG A 206 -4.68 0.74 2.07
CA ARG A 206 -6.04 1.11 1.63
C ARG A 206 -6.01 1.84 0.29
N TYR A 207 -5.17 2.86 0.17
CA TYR A 207 -5.14 3.75 -0.99
C TYR A 207 -4.17 3.31 -2.08
N ASP A 208 -3.42 2.23 -1.84
CA ASP A 208 -2.31 1.78 -2.70
C ASP A 208 -1.31 2.91 -3.03
N ASP A 209 -1.07 3.80 -2.07
CA ASP A 209 -0.34 5.06 -2.31
C ASP A 209 0.40 5.56 -1.05
N ARG A 210 1.69 5.86 -1.24
CA ARG A 210 2.60 6.25 -0.15
C ARG A 210 2.29 7.62 0.44
N ASP A 211 1.89 8.57 -0.40
CA ASP A 211 1.63 9.94 0.04
C ASP A 211 0.29 10.00 0.76
N MET A 212 -0.72 9.30 0.23
CA MET A 212 -2.00 9.11 0.90
C MET A 212 -1.87 8.37 2.23
N GLY A 213 -0.98 7.37 2.32
CA GLY A 213 -0.68 6.72 3.59
C GLY A 213 -0.24 7.72 4.67
N ARG A 214 0.51 8.76 4.30
CA ARG A 214 0.97 9.80 5.22
C ARG A 214 -0.10 10.83 5.55
N SER A 215 -0.91 11.25 4.59
CA SER A 215 -1.92 12.31 4.76
C SER A 215 -3.22 11.81 5.37
N GLU A 216 -3.64 10.59 5.04
CA GLU A 216 -4.96 10.03 5.39
C GLU A 216 -4.94 9.03 6.56
N LYS A 217 -3.84 8.97 7.32
CA LYS A 217 -3.81 8.11 8.51
C LYS A 217 -4.80 8.58 9.57
N ILE A 218 -5.60 7.65 10.06
CA ILE A 218 -6.56 7.85 11.15
C ILE A 218 -6.31 6.80 12.23
N ASN A 219 -6.85 6.95 13.44
CA ASN A 219 -6.84 5.86 14.41
C ASN A 219 -7.81 4.77 13.95
N THR A 220 -7.28 3.76 13.26
CA THR A 220 -8.07 2.75 12.55
C THR A 220 -8.66 1.75 13.54
N ASN A 221 -9.93 1.37 13.32
CA ASN A 221 -10.53 0.22 13.99
C ASN A 221 -10.10 -1.05 13.24
N VAL A 222 -9.45 -1.98 13.93
CA VAL A 222 -8.88 -3.20 13.31
C VAL A 222 -9.93 -4.28 13.00
N LEU A 223 -11.21 -3.94 13.12
CA LEU A 223 -12.36 -4.74 12.68
C LEU A 223 -13.09 -4.12 11.47
N GLU A 224 -12.60 -3.00 10.90
CA GLU A 224 -13.26 -2.30 9.79
C GLU A 224 -13.59 -3.21 8.60
N PHE A 225 -12.65 -4.09 8.25
CA PHE A 225 -12.78 -5.07 7.16
C PHE A 225 -12.73 -6.52 7.65
N ALA A 226 -13.11 -6.77 8.90
CA ALA A 226 -13.22 -8.13 9.43
C ALA A 226 -14.48 -8.81 8.88
N ASN A 227 -14.32 -10.04 8.38
CA ASN A 227 -15.40 -10.92 7.91
C ASN A 227 -16.02 -11.75 9.04
#